data_AF-A0AAJ4IHK9-F1
#
_entry.id   AF-A0AAJ4IHK9-F1
#
_cell.length_a   1.000
_cell.length_b   1.000
_cell.length_c   1.000
_cell.angle_alpha   90.00
_cell.angle_beta   90.00
_cell.angle_gamma   90.00
#
_symmetry.space_group_name_H-M   'P 1'
#
loop_
_entity.id
_entity.type
_entity.pdbx_description
1 polymer ?
#
loop_
_entity_poly.entity_id
_entity_poly.type
_entity_poly.pdbx_seq_one_letter_code
_entity_poly.pdbx_strand_id
1 'polypeptide(L)'
;MSIFKDLSTSMQQAIEIAEGKSEAARITRYEVADVKAIRSQLHVTQKELASALDVSVDTVKSWEQKRRNPTGLAEKVLCVLRDEPELFNKFAAV
;
A
#
# COMPACT_ATOMS: atom_id res chain seq x y z
N MET A 1 40.52 0.00 4.81
CA MET A 1 39.62 0.50 3.74
C MET A 1 39.58 2.02 3.84
N SER A 2 39.45 2.72 2.72
CA SER A 2 39.41 4.19 2.66
C SER A 2 37.99 4.64 2.36
N ILE A 3 37.44 5.53 3.19
CA ILE A 3 36.06 6.04 3.09
C ILE A 3 35.74 6.57 1.67
N PHE A 4 36.71 7.23 1.02
CA PHE A 4 36.54 7.72 -0.34
C PHE A 4 36.26 6.60 -1.34
N LYS A 5 36.97 5.47 -1.22
CA LYS A 5 36.80 4.32 -2.10
C LYS A 5 35.44 3.67 -1.90
N ASP A 6 34.98 3.57 -0.64
CA ASP A 6 33.70 2.97 -0.30
C ASP A 6 32.54 3.84 -0.83
N LEU A 7 32.66 5.18 -0.71
CA LEU A 7 31.70 6.13 -1.28
C LEU A 7 31.65 6.05 -2.81
N SER A 8 32.81 6.08 -3.48
CA SER A 8 32.85 5.96 -4.95
C SER A 8 32.25 4.65 -5.44
N THR A 9 32.47 3.54 -4.71
CA THR A 9 31.93 2.23 -5.05
C THR A 9 30.40 2.21 -4.91
N SER A 10 29.87 2.72 -3.79
CA SER A 10 28.41 2.77 -3.58
C SER A 10 27.67 3.68 -4.57
N MET A 11 28.29 4.78 -5.02
CA MET A 11 27.71 5.62 -6.08
C MET A 11 27.64 4.87 -7.42
N GLN A 12 28.70 4.14 -7.78
CA GLN A 12 28.71 3.35 -9.01
C GLN A 12 27.64 2.25 -8.98
N GLN A 13 27.51 1.56 -7.84
CA GLN A 13 26.46 0.56 -7.62
C GLN A 13 25.06 1.17 -7.76
N ALA A 14 24.84 2.39 -7.26
CA ALA A 14 23.55 3.07 -7.41
C ALA A 14 23.18 3.34 -8.87
N ILE A 15 24.16 3.69 -9.73
CA ILE A 15 23.93 3.88 -11.17
C ILE A 15 23.58 2.56 -11.83
N GLU A 16 24.32 1.48 -11.55
CA GLU A 16 24.07 0.16 -12.13
C GLU A 16 22.68 -0.39 -11.75
N ILE A 17 22.24 -0.16 -10.51
CA ILE A 17 20.89 -0.49 -10.06
C ILE A 17 19.84 0.33 -10.82
N ALA A 18 20.06 1.64 -10.99
CA ALA A 18 19.13 2.52 -11.70
C ALA A 18 19.01 2.14 -13.19
N GLU A 19 20.08 1.66 -13.82
CA GLU A 19 20.11 1.18 -15.20
C GLU A 19 19.63 -0.28 -15.35
N GLY A 20 19.28 -0.96 -14.25
CA GLY A 20 18.86 -2.37 -14.26
C GLY A 20 19.99 -3.37 -14.58
N LYS A 21 21.25 -2.94 -14.50
CA LYS A 21 22.45 -3.77 -14.73
C LYS A 21 22.89 -4.55 -13.49
N SER A 22 22.40 -4.17 -12.33
CA SER A 22 22.70 -4.81 -11.04
C SER A 22 21.44 -4.86 -10.17
N GLU A 23 21.28 -5.95 -9.40
CA GLU A 23 20.17 -6.07 -8.45
C GLU A 23 20.45 -5.26 -7.18
N ALA A 24 19.42 -4.59 -6.66
CA ALA A 24 19.54 -3.86 -5.41
C ALA A 24 19.80 -4.83 -4.25
N ALA A 25 20.83 -4.56 -3.44
CA ALA A 25 21.20 -5.38 -2.28
C ALA A 25 20.05 -5.57 -1.28
N ARG A 26 19.13 -4.60 -1.21
CA ARG A 26 17.88 -4.70 -0.45
C ARG A 26 16.78 -3.92 -1.17
N ILE A 27 15.61 -4.52 -1.32
CA ILE A 27 14.41 -3.87 -1.81
C ILE A 27 13.40 -3.83 -0.66
N THR A 28 12.99 -2.62 -0.27
CA THR A 28 11.84 -2.44 0.62
C THR A 28 10.63 -2.10 -0.24
N ARG A 29 9.71 -3.05 -0.40
CA ARG A 29 8.45 -2.82 -1.10
C ARG A 29 7.41 -2.36 -0.08
N TYR A 30 6.75 -1.24 -0.35
CA TYR A 30 5.54 -0.84 0.36
C TYR A 30 4.37 -1.24 -0.53
N GLU A 31 3.67 -2.32 -0.19
CA GLU A 31 2.41 -2.64 -0.85
C GLU A 31 1.37 -1.62 -0.41
N VAL A 32 1.21 -0.56 -1.18
CA VAL A 32 0.09 0.36 -0.99
C VAL A 32 -1.17 -0.39 -1.41
N ALA A 33 -2.03 -0.70 -0.43
CA ALA A 33 -3.32 -1.32 -0.71
C ALA A 33 -4.11 -0.45 -1.71
N ASP A 34 -4.44 -1.01 -2.87
CA ASP A 34 -5.31 -0.34 -3.83
C ASP A 34 -6.76 -0.40 -3.33
N VAL A 35 -7.11 0.59 -2.50
CA VAL A 35 -8.43 0.68 -1.86
C VAL A 35 -9.55 0.72 -2.90
N LYS A 36 -9.30 1.30 -4.09
CA LYS A 36 -10.30 1.39 -5.15
C LYS A 36 -10.55 0.01 -5.78
N ALA A 37 -9.48 -0.76 -6.00
CA ALA A 37 -9.60 -2.13 -6.49
C ALA A 37 -10.36 -3.00 -5.49
N ILE A 38 -9.99 -2.93 -4.20
CA ILE A 38 -10.65 -3.69 -3.12
C ILE A 38 -12.13 -3.32 -3.04
N ARG A 39 -12.47 -2.02 -3.01
CA ARG A 39 -13.88 -1.58 -3.00
C ARG A 39 -14.68 -2.10 -4.20
N SER A 40 -14.05 -2.10 -5.38
CA SER A 40 -14.71 -2.56 -6.61
C SER A 40 -14.94 -4.08 -6.59
N GLN A 41 -14.00 -4.85 -6.03
CA GLN A 41 -14.14 -6.30 -5.80
C GLN A 41 -15.26 -6.61 -4.81
N LEU A 42 -15.43 -5.76 -3.78
CA LEU A 42 -16.52 -5.88 -2.80
C LEU A 42 -17.89 -5.44 -3.34
N HIS A 43 -17.96 -4.85 -4.54
CA HIS A 43 -19.17 -4.31 -5.14
C HIS A 43 -19.92 -3.28 -4.27
N VAL A 44 -19.18 -2.48 -3.49
CA VAL A 44 -19.76 -1.47 -2.59
C VAL A 44 -19.41 -0.03 -2.99
N THR A 45 -20.21 0.90 -2.49
CA THR A 45 -19.99 2.34 -2.61
C THR A 45 -18.90 2.81 -1.64
N GLN A 46 -18.34 4.00 -1.90
CA GLN A 46 -17.38 4.62 -0.97
C GLN A 46 -17.99 4.86 0.42
N LYS A 47 -19.30 5.12 0.49
CA LYS A 47 -20.02 5.36 1.75
C LYS A 47 -20.16 4.09 2.57
N GLU A 48 -20.50 2.97 1.93
CA GLU A 48 -20.60 1.66 2.60
C GLU A 48 -19.24 1.19 3.12
N LEU A 49 -18.18 1.32 2.32
CA LEU A 49 -16.83 1.00 2.76
C LEU A 49 -16.37 1.89 3.93
N ALA A 50 -16.67 3.19 3.87
CA ALA A 50 -16.36 4.14 4.93
C ALA A 50 -17.08 3.77 6.24
N SER A 51 -18.36 3.40 6.15
CA SER A 51 -19.15 2.95 7.30
C SER A 51 -18.59 1.67 7.92
N ALA A 52 -18.26 0.68 7.09
CA ALA A 52 -17.73 -0.61 7.54
C ALA A 52 -16.36 -0.50 8.25
N LEU A 53 -15.55 0.50 7.86
CA LEU A 53 -14.22 0.74 8.43
C LEU A 53 -14.21 1.80 9.54
N ASP A 54 -15.37 2.35 9.89
CA ASP A 54 -15.52 3.47 10.83
C ASP A 54 -14.60 4.67 10.49
N VAL A 55 -14.64 5.10 9.23
CA VAL A 55 -13.88 6.26 8.74
C VAL A 55 -14.78 7.19 7.93
N SER A 56 -14.32 8.41 7.71
CA SER A 56 -15.04 9.34 6.82
C SER A 56 -14.96 8.90 5.35
N VAL A 57 -15.98 9.24 4.57
CA VAL A 57 -15.97 9.03 3.10
C VAL A 57 -14.79 9.76 2.45
N ASP A 58 -14.38 10.91 2.99
CA ASP A 58 -13.23 11.66 2.49
C ASP A 58 -11.90 10.95 2.77
N THR A 59 -11.81 10.17 3.86
CA THR A 59 -10.68 9.28 4.11
C THR A 59 -10.57 8.23 3.01
N VAL A 60 -11.67 7.55 2.67
CA VAL A 60 -11.70 6.55 1.58
C VAL A 60 -11.33 7.20 0.25
N LYS A 61 -11.88 8.37 -0.09
CA LYS A 61 -11.50 9.11 -1.31
C LYS A 61 -10.01 9.46 -1.34
N SER A 62 -9.46 9.90 -0.21
CA SER A 62 -8.04 10.25 -0.10
C SER A 62 -7.13 9.04 -0.35
N TRP A 63 -7.53 7.87 0.15
CA TRP A 63 -6.87 6.60 -0.11
C TRP A 63 -6.96 6.18 -1.58
N GLU A 64 -8.14 6.23 -2.19
CA GLU A 64 -8.33 5.89 -3.61
C GLU A 64 -7.56 6.83 -4.55
N GLN A 65 -7.38 8.10 -4.15
CA GLN A 65 -6.61 9.10 -4.88
C GLN A 65 -5.10 9.06 -4.58
N LYS A 66 -4.64 8.16 -3.70
CA LYS A 66 -3.24 8.06 -3.25
C LYS A 66 -2.69 9.35 -2.62
N ARG A 67 -3.56 10.23 -2.10
CA ARG A 67 -3.17 11.42 -1.33
C ARG A 67 -2.70 11.05 0.07
N ARG A 68 -3.29 10.01 0.63
CA ARG A 68 -2.88 9.32 1.86
C ARG A 68 -3.01 7.83 1.62
N ASN A 69 -2.34 7.02 2.43
CA ASN A 69 -2.48 5.57 2.40
C ASN A 69 -3.13 5.10 3.70
N PRO A 70 -3.91 4.01 3.68
CA PRO A 70 -4.32 3.34 4.91
C PRO A 70 -3.06 2.85 5.62
N THR A 71 -3.04 2.93 6.95
CA THR A 71 -1.92 2.47 7.77
C THR A 71 -2.44 1.70 8.97
N GLY A 72 -1.59 0.85 9.56
CA GLY A 72 -1.90 0.16 10.80
C GLY A 72 -3.06 -0.83 10.65
N LEU A 73 -4.12 -0.67 11.44
CA LEU A 73 -5.25 -1.60 11.43
C LEU A 73 -6.07 -1.51 10.13
N ALA A 74 -6.28 -0.30 9.60
CA ALA A 74 -7.06 -0.10 8.38
C ALA A 74 -6.43 -0.81 7.18
N GLU A 75 -5.09 -0.76 7.08
CA GLU A 75 -4.33 -1.47 6.05
C GLU A 75 -4.50 -2.99 6.18
N LYS A 76 -4.36 -3.53 7.40
CA LYS A 76 -4.54 -4.97 7.65
C LYS A 76 -5.95 -5.43 7.31
N VAL A 77 -6.98 -4.68 7.70
CA VAL A 77 -8.38 -5.00 7.37
C VAL A 77 -8.60 -4.98 5.87
N LEU A 78 -8.07 -3.98 5.16
CA LEU A 78 -8.17 -3.92 3.69
C LEU A 78 -7.46 -5.10 3.02
N CYS A 79 -6.29 -5.53 3.51
CA CYS A 79 -5.62 -6.73 3.02
C CYS A 79 -6.47 -7.98 3.23
N VAL A 80 -7.07 -8.14 4.42
CA VAL A 80 -7.95 -9.29 4.71
C VAL A 80 -9.20 -9.25 3.82
N LEU A 81 -9.81 -8.07 3.62
CA LEU A 81 -10.99 -7.94 2.74
C LEU A 81 -10.68 -8.18 1.26
N ARG A 82 -9.43 -7.92 0.83
CA ARG A 82 -8.95 -8.28 -0.52
C ARG A 82 -8.90 -9.80 -0.69
N ASP A 83 -8.36 -10.49 0.32
CA ASP A 83 -8.11 -11.93 0.27
C ASP A 83 -9.39 -12.73 0.58
N GLU A 84 -10.28 -12.21 1.43
CA GLU A 84 -11.56 -12.80 1.85
C GLU A 84 -12.73 -11.79 1.75
N PRO A 85 -13.28 -11.54 0.54
CA PRO A 85 -14.34 -10.55 0.31
C PRO A 85 -15.62 -10.77 1.14
N GLU A 86 -15.96 -12.02 1.42
CA GLU A 86 -17.17 -12.39 2.17
C GLU A 86 -17.18 -11.84 3.60
N LEU A 87 -15.99 -11.55 4.15
CA LEU A 87 -15.83 -11.01 5.50
C LEU A 87 -16.42 -9.59 5.63
N PHE A 88 -16.57 -8.86 4.52
CA PHE A 88 -17.14 -7.51 4.51
C PHE A 88 -18.52 -7.44 5.19
N ASN A 89 -19.35 -8.47 5.02
CA ASN A 89 -20.68 -8.53 5.62
C ASN A 89 -20.65 -8.49 7.16
N LYS A 90 -19.56 -8.94 7.79
CA LYS A 90 -19.39 -8.87 9.25
C LYS A 90 -19.14 -7.44 9.74
N PHE A 91 -18.56 -6.60 8.88
CA PHE A 91 -18.34 -5.17 9.16
C PHE A 91 -19.56 -4.32 8.80
N ALA A 92 -20.32 -4.72 7.78
CA ALA A 92 -21.53 -4.02 7.36
C ALA A 92 -22.75 -4.26 8.27
N ALA A 93 -22.71 -5.28 9.13
CA ALA A 93 -23.80 -5.67 10.02
C ALA A 93 -23.77 -4.99 11.41
N VAL A 94 -22.81 -4.09 11.65
CA VAL A 94 -22.68 -3.29 12.88
C VAL A 94 -23.22 -1.89 12.63
#